data_AF-A0A348DIY8-F1
#
_entry.id   AF-A0A348DIY8-F1
#
_cell.length_a   1.000
_cell.length_b   1.000
_cell.length_c   1.000
_cell.angle_alpha   90.00
_cell.angle_beta   90.00
_cell.angle_gamma   90.00
#
_symmetry.space_group_name_H-M   'P 1'
#
loop_
_entity.id
_entity.type
_entity.pdbx_description
1 polymer ?
#
loop_
_entity_poly.entity_id
_entity_poly.type
_entity_poly.pdbx_seq_one_letter_code
_entity_poly.pdbx_strand_id
1 'polypeptide(L)'
;MKKYSYPYLLTLAIAVVAAIFGFFAWRNMIYRPTFLSHAAFRYMVMTALAMTVVVCFALRKRFAANISTRTEYLKAWCGMALGMVFVFSALFTTLTWLLPGVESTYTAPYRYSSGGSRSCSGASVYDRDLDEEIRICEPSGNLYSGRTLRVIKRTNALGMVVIDATTLP
;
A
#
# COMPACT_ATOMS: atom_id res chain seq x y z
N MET A 1 -39.61 -15.61 4.80
CA MET A 1 -38.28 -15.52 5.46
C MET A 1 -37.26 -16.23 4.57
N LYS A 2 -36.24 -15.54 4.06
CA LYS A 2 -35.22 -16.16 3.18
C LYS A 2 -34.45 -17.21 3.99
N LYS A 3 -34.54 -18.48 3.60
CA LYS A 3 -33.72 -19.56 4.13
C LYS A 3 -32.26 -19.29 3.73
N TYR A 4 -31.49 -18.61 4.57
CA TYR A 4 -30.04 -18.60 4.43
C TYR A 4 -29.57 -20.02 4.73
N SER A 5 -29.35 -20.81 3.68
CA SER A 5 -28.87 -22.17 3.81
C SER A 5 -27.52 -22.13 4.53
N TYR A 6 -27.39 -22.84 5.65
CA TYR A 6 -26.15 -22.98 6.44
C TYR A 6 -24.86 -23.09 5.59
N PRO A 7 -24.81 -23.86 4.48
CA PRO A 7 -23.64 -23.89 3.61
C PRO A 7 -23.27 -22.55 2.96
N TYR A 8 -24.24 -21.70 2.62
CA TYR A 8 -23.98 -20.37 2.04
C TYR A 8 -23.35 -19.40 3.06
N LEU A 9 -23.82 -19.45 4.31
CA LEU A 9 -23.23 -18.66 5.39
C LEU A 9 -21.79 -19.11 5.68
N LEU A 10 -21.55 -20.42 5.66
CA LEU A 10 -20.22 -20.99 5.88
C LEU A 10 -19.24 -20.61 4.75
N THR A 11 -19.65 -20.70 3.48
CA THR A 11 -18.79 -20.27 2.36
C THR A 11 -18.51 -18.77 2.38
N LEU A 12 -19.51 -17.95 2.72
CA LEU A 12 -19.34 -16.51 2.88
C LEU A 12 -18.34 -16.19 4.02
N ALA A 13 -18.45 -16.87 5.16
CA ALA A 13 -17.54 -16.68 6.29
C ALA A 13 -16.09 -17.04 5.92
N ILE A 14 -15.88 -18.17 5.25
CA ILE A 14 -14.55 -18.58 4.77
C ILE A 14 -13.99 -17.56 3.79
N ALA A 15 -14.80 -17.07 2.84
CA ALA A 15 -14.38 -16.06 1.87
C ALA A 15 -13.96 -14.75 2.55
N VAL A 16 -14.71 -14.30 3.56
CA VAL A 16 -14.37 -13.10 4.34
C VAL A 16 -13.07 -13.28 5.11
N VAL A 17 -12.88 -14.41 5.78
CA VAL A 17 -11.63 -14.69 6.52
C VAL A 17 -10.45 -14.77 5.55
N ALA A 18 -10.60 -15.43 4.41
CA ALA A 18 -9.57 -15.51 3.39
C ALA A 18 -9.20 -14.12 2.82
N ALA A 19 -10.19 -13.25 2.60
CA ALA A 19 -9.96 -11.89 2.15
C ALA A 19 -9.20 -11.05 3.19
N ILE A 20 -9.56 -11.17 4.47
CA ILE A 20 -8.87 -10.48 5.57
C ILE A 20 -7.43 -10.97 5.67
N PHE A 21 -7.22 -12.30 5.66
CA PHE A 21 -5.88 -12.88 5.70
C PHE A 21 -5.04 -12.45 4.50
N GLY A 22 -5.61 -12.51 3.30
CA GLY A 22 -4.97 -12.05 2.07
C GLY A 22 -4.58 -10.57 2.15
N PHE A 23 -5.43 -9.72 2.73
CA PHE A 23 -5.11 -8.31 2.94
C PHE A 23 -3.94 -8.10 3.90
N PHE A 24 -3.88 -8.83 5.02
CA PHE A 24 -2.76 -8.74 5.95
C PHE A 24 -1.46 -9.28 5.35
N ALA A 25 -1.53 -10.40 4.64
CA ALA A 25 -0.39 -10.97 3.93
C ALA A 25 0.15 -9.99 2.88
N TRP A 26 -0.74 -9.45 2.05
CA TRP A 26 -0.41 -8.42 1.06
C TRP A 26 0.21 -7.18 1.71
N ARG A 27 -0.39 -6.67 2.80
CA ARG A 27 0.13 -5.51 3.51
C ARG A 27 1.56 -5.72 4.01
N ASN A 28 1.84 -6.88 4.59
CA ASN A 28 3.14 -7.15 5.20
C ASN A 28 4.21 -7.54 4.17
N MET A 29 3.87 -8.32 3.16
CA MET A 29 4.83 -8.81 2.17
C MET A 29 5.06 -7.87 0.99
N ILE A 30 4.06 -7.07 0.62
CA ILE A 30 4.09 -6.24 -0.59
C ILE A 30 4.10 -4.76 -0.20
N TYR A 31 3.09 -4.30 0.55
CA TYR A 31 2.97 -2.86 0.82
C TYR A 31 4.09 -2.29 1.72
N ARG A 32 4.45 -2.97 2.81
CA ARG A 32 5.50 -2.50 3.73
C ARG A 32 6.91 -2.39 3.12
N PRO A 33 7.41 -3.36 2.35
CA PRO A 33 8.75 -3.27 1.77
C PRO A 33 8.82 -2.44 0.48
N THR A 34 7.68 -2.03 -0.08
CA THR A 34 7.63 -1.38 -1.40
C THR A 34 7.42 0.12 -1.26
N PHE A 35 8.27 0.88 -1.92
CA PHE A 35 8.23 2.34 -1.95
C PHE A 35 8.09 2.81 -3.40
N LEU A 36 7.09 3.64 -3.67
CA LEU A 36 6.85 4.19 -5.00
C LEU A 36 7.73 5.43 -5.23
N SER A 37 8.21 5.60 -6.46
CA SER A 37 8.86 6.86 -6.85
C SER A 37 7.87 8.02 -6.86
N HIS A 38 8.36 9.26 -6.72
CA HIS A 38 7.49 10.44 -6.81
C HIS A 38 6.69 10.51 -8.10
N ALA A 39 7.28 10.09 -9.23
CA ALA A 39 6.58 10.04 -10.51
C ALA A 39 5.46 9.00 -10.50
N ALA A 40 5.74 7.78 -10.05
CA ALA A 40 4.74 6.70 -9.97
C ALA A 40 3.60 7.06 -9.02
N PHE A 41 3.89 7.68 -7.87
CA PHE A 41 2.87 8.17 -6.94
C PHE A 41 1.95 9.21 -7.60
N ARG A 42 2.52 10.19 -8.33
CA ARG A 42 1.73 11.19 -9.07
C ARG A 42 0.85 10.53 -10.14
N TYR A 43 1.39 9.60 -10.93
CA TYR A 43 0.62 8.88 -11.95
C TYR A 43 -0.51 8.04 -11.33
N MET A 44 -0.24 7.37 -10.21
CA MET A 44 -1.25 6.61 -9.47
C MET A 44 -2.40 7.50 -9.01
N VAL A 45 -2.12 8.67 -8.42
CA VAL A 45 -3.18 9.60 -7.97
C VAL A 45 -3.96 10.15 -9.16
N MET A 46 -3.29 10.55 -10.24
CA MET A 46 -3.94 11.11 -11.43
C MET A 46 -4.83 10.07 -12.12
N THR A 47 -4.35 8.83 -12.28
CA THR A 47 -5.14 7.74 -12.87
C THR A 47 -6.30 7.34 -11.97
N ALA A 48 -6.12 7.30 -10.66
CA ALA A 48 -7.21 7.06 -9.71
C ALA A 48 -8.30 8.13 -9.84
N LEU A 49 -7.95 9.42 -9.86
CA LEU A 49 -8.90 10.51 -10.03
C LEU A 49 -9.58 10.51 -11.41
N ALA A 50 -8.85 10.21 -12.48
CA ALA A 50 -9.45 10.09 -13.81
C ALA A 50 -10.50 8.95 -13.83
N MET A 51 -10.16 7.80 -13.24
CA MET A 51 -11.06 6.66 -13.18
C MET A 51 -12.27 6.90 -12.27
N THR A 52 -12.15 7.69 -11.21
CA THR A 52 -13.31 8.02 -10.37
C THR A 52 -14.33 8.83 -11.13
N VAL A 53 -13.90 9.78 -11.98
CA VAL A 53 -14.79 10.53 -12.87
C VAL A 53 -15.50 9.60 -13.85
N VAL A 54 -14.76 8.67 -14.49
CA VAL A 54 -15.34 7.69 -15.42
C VAL A 54 -16.37 6.81 -14.73
N VAL A 55 -16.05 6.27 -13.54
CA VAL A 55 -16.97 5.43 -12.76
C VAL A 55 -18.21 6.21 -12.32
N CYS A 56 -18.05 7.47 -11.89
CA CYS A 56 -19.18 8.32 -11.52
C CYS A 56 -20.08 8.62 -12.73
N PHE A 57 -19.49 8.83 -13.91
CA PHE A 57 -20.25 9.00 -15.15
C PHE A 57 -21.00 7.73 -15.55
N ALA A 58 -20.35 6.57 -15.48
CA ALA A 58 -20.97 5.28 -15.77
C ALA A 58 -22.14 4.96 -14.82
N LEU A 59 -21.98 5.29 -13.53
CA LEU A 59 -23.00 5.10 -12.51
C LEU A 59 -23.99 6.26 -12.39
N ARG A 60 -23.92 7.27 -13.27
CA ARG A 60 -24.74 8.49 -13.20
C ARG A 60 -26.24 8.17 -13.11
N LYS A 61 -26.74 7.20 -13.90
CA LYS A 61 -28.16 6.81 -13.87
C LYS A 61 -28.56 6.22 -12.51
N ARG A 62 -27.68 5.44 -11.88
CA ARG A 62 -27.89 4.84 -10.56
C ARG A 62 -27.82 5.88 -9.44
N PHE A 63 -26.91 6.84 -9.56
CA PHE A 63 -26.81 7.96 -8.64
C PHE A 63 -28.02 8.91 -8.75
N ALA A 64 -28.46 9.24 -9.96
CA ALA A 64 -29.62 10.10 -10.18
C ALA A 64 -30.94 9.49 -9.65
N ALA A 65 -31.04 8.16 -9.56
CA ALA A 65 -32.21 7.48 -9.02
C ALA A 65 -32.27 7.50 -7.47
N ASN A 66 -31.12 7.55 -6.81
CA ASN A 66 -31.02 7.39 -5.35
C ASN A 66 -30.58 8.66 -4.60
N ILE A 67 -30.01 9.65 -5.30
CA ILE A 67 -29.44 10.86 -4.70
C ILE A 67 -30.18 12.08 -5.20
N SER A 68 -30.84 12.79 -4.28
CA SER A 68 -31.62 13.99 -4.61
C SER A 68 -30.86 15.28 -4.33
N THR A 69 -29.87 15.28 -3.44
CA THR A 69 -29.15 16.49 -3.02
C THR A 69 -27.71 16.56 -3.52
N ARG A 70 -27.23 17.79 -3.78
CA ARG A 70 -25.85 18.05 -4.26
C ARG A 70 -24.79 17.63 -3.24
N THR A 71 -25.09 17.71 -1.94
CA THR A 71 -24.19 17.34 -0.84
C THR A 71 -23.98 15.83 -0.77
N GLU A 72 -25.03 15.03 -0.99
CA GLU A 72 -24.95 13.57 -1.07
C GLU A 72 -24.14 13.11 -2.27
N TYR A 73 -24.28 13.80 -3.42
CA TYR A 73 -23.46 13.51 -4.61
C TYR A 73 -21.97 13.76 -4.32
N LEU A 74 -21.64 14.85 -3.62
CA LEU A 74 -20.26 15.18 -3.26
C LEU A 74 -19.66 14.18 -2.27
N LYS A 75 -20.46 13.71 -1.30
CA LYS A 75 -20.07 12.63 -0.37
C LYS A 75 -19.82 11.32 -1.11
N ALA A 76 -20.70 10.95 -2.03
CA ALA A 76 -20.53 9.74 -2.84
C ALA A 76 -19.28 9.82 -3.72
N TRP A 77 -19.05 10.95 -4.38
CA TRP A 77 -17.85 11.17 -5.18
C TRP A 77 -16.57 11.09 -4.34
N CYS A 78 -16.55 11.74 -3.16
CA CYS A 78 -15.40 11.69 -2.25
C CYS A 78 -15.14 10.26 -1.75
N GLY A 79 -16.19 9.52 -1.36
CA GLY A 79 -16.07 8.12 -0.96
C GLY A 79 -15.52 7.24 -2.08
N MET A 80 -16.01 7.42 -3.30
CA MET A 80 -15.50 6.71 -4.48
C MET A 80 -14.05 7.10 -4.80
N ALA A 81 -13.69 8.37 -4.66
CA ALA A 81 -12.33 8.85 -4.84
C ALA A 81 -11.34 8.18 -3.88
N LEU A 82 -11.68 8.16 -2.59
CA LEU A 82 -10.87 7.49 -1.58
C LEU A 82 -10.75 5.98 -1.83
N GLY A 83 -11.86 5.32 -2.18
CA GLY A 83 -11.86 3.89 -2.52
C GLY A 83 -10.97 3.58 -3.72
N MET A 84 -11.05 4.39 -4.78
CA MET A 84 -10.23 4.18 -5.97
C MET A 84 -8.75 4.45 -5.73
N VAL A 85 -8.40 5.46 -4.94
CA VAL A 85 -6.99 5.68 -4.54
C VAL A 85 -6.44 4.48 -3.79
N PHE A 86 -7.23 3.85 -2.92
CA PHE A 86 -6.83 2.63 -2.21
C PHE A 86 -6.66 1.44 -3.17
N VAL A 87 -7.56 1.26 -4.13
CA VAL A 87 -7.44 0.19 -5.14
C VAL A 87 -6.19 0.42 -6.01
N PHE A 88 -5.98 1.64 -6.47
CA PHE A 88 -4.81 1.99 -7.29
C PHE A 88 -3.50 1.91 -6.52
N SER A 89 -3.47 2.25 -5.23
CA SER A 89 -2.28 2.04 -4.40
C SER A 89 -1.95 0.56 -4.25
N ALA A 90 -2.97 -0.29 -4.07
CA ALA A 90 -2.76 -1.73 -4.06
C ALA A 90 -2.23 -2.25 -5.39
N LEU A 91 -2.80 -1.80 -6.51
CA LEU A 91 -2.36 -2.19 -7.85
C LEU A 91 -0.93 -1.72 -8.16
N PHE A 92 -0.61 -0.45 -7.90
CA PHE A 92 0.72 0.08 -8.20
C PHE A 92 1.79 -0.57 -7.34
N THR A 93 1.54 -0.76 -6.04
CA THR A 93 2.51 -1.42 -5.14
C THR A 93 2.71 -2.90 -5.46
N THR A 94 1.64 -3.63 -5.82
CA THR A 94 1.79 -5.01 -6.33
C THR A 94 2.57 -5.06 -7.63
N LEU A 95 2.33 -4.13 -8.55
CA LEU A 95 3.02 -4.07 -9.83
C LEU A 95 4.51 -3.76 -9.66
N THR A 96 4.88 -2.83 -8.78
CA THR A 96 6.28 -2.60 -8.37
C THR A 96 6.93 -3.83 -7.76
N TRP A 97 6.19 -4.63 -6.99
CA TRP A 97 6.75 -5.83 -6.36
C TRP A 97 6.98 -6.96 -7.36
N LEU A 98 6.08 -7.11 -8.34
CA LEU A 98 6.18 -8.12 -9.40
C LEU A 98 7.24 -7.79 -10.47
N LEU A 99 7.45 -6.51 -10.76
CA LEU A 99 8.37 -6.09 -11.81
C LEU A 99 9.83 -6.40 -11.43
N PRO A 100 10.59 -7.06 -12.33
CA PRO A 100 12.02 -7.21 -12.13
C PRO A 100 12.70 -5.84 -12.16
N GLY A 101 13.82 -5.74 -11.46
CA GLY A 101 14.55 -4.49 -11.29
C GLY A 101 16.02 -4.75 -11.00
N VAL A 102 16.80 -3.69 -10.88
CA VAL A 102 18.22 -3.76 -10.56
C VAL A 102 18.38 -3.94 -9.05
N GLU A 103 19.08 -4.98 -8.63
CA GLU A 103 19.40 -5.20 -7.23
C GLU A 103 20.64 -4.39 -6.86
N SER A 104 20.53 -3.63 -5.77
CA SER A 104 21.61 -2.81 -5.24
C SER A 104 21.67 -2.94 -3.72
N THR A 105 22.86 -2.72 -3.18
CA THR A 105 23.11 -2.78 -1.74
C THR A 105 23.82 -1.51 -1.32
N TYR A 106 23.37 -0.93 -0.20
CA TYR A 106 24.03 0.23 0.39
C TYR A 106 24.01 0.14 1.92
N THR A 107 24.94 0.84 2.55
CA THR A 107 25.04 0.96 3.99
C THR A 107 24.85 2.42 4.39
N ALA A 108 23.91 2.69 5.27
CA ALA A 108 23.60 4.04 5.72
C ALA A 108 23.41 4.08 7.24
N PRO A 109 23.70 5.22 7.90
CA PRO A 109 23.29 5.43 9.28
C PRO A 109 21.76 5.45 9.36
N TYR A 110 21.21 4.89 10.43
CA TYR A 110 19.76 4.86 10.64
C TYR A 110 19.37 5.53 11.96
N ARG A 111 18.12 5.97 12.05
CA ARG A 111 17.49 6.39 13.30
C ARG A 111 16.44 5.37 13.70
N TYR A 112 16.53 4.87 14.93
CA TYR A 112 15.48 4.02 15.47
C TYR A 112 14.18 4.82 15.59
N SER A 113 13.08 4.24 15.11
CA SER A 113 11.76 4.80 15.29
C SER A 113 10.83 3.78 15.93
N SER A 114 10.27 4.13 17.09
CA SER A 114 9.27 3.31 17.75
C SER A 114 8.00 3.24 16.91
N GLY A 115 7.45 2.02 16.81
CA GLY A 115 6.21 1.75 16.11
C GLY A 115 5.00 2.21 16.91
N GLY A 116 3.95 2.64 16.22
CA GLY A 116 2.65 2.92 16.80
C GLY A 116 1.56 2.01 16.22
N SER A 117 0.29 2.24 16.58
CA SER A 117 -0.83 1.45 16.01
C SER A 117 -0.98 1.60 14.48
N ARG A 118 -0.41 2.67 13.91
CA ARG A 118 -0.47 3.00 12.47
C ARG A 118 0.87 2.84 11.74
N SER A 119 1.97 2.63 12.45
CA SER A 119 3.33 2.56 11.87
C SER A 119 4.13 1.40 12.48
N CYS A 120 5.01 0.78 11.71
CA CYS A 120 5.88 -0.26 12.22
C CYS A 120 7.05 0.35 13.03
N SER A 121 7.52 -0.41 14.03
CA SER A 121 8.82 -0.16 14.65
C SER A 121 9.91 -0.54 13.67
N GLY A 122 10.95 0.27 13.59
CA GLY A 122 11.99 0.01 12.61
C GLY A 122 13.07 1.08 12.56
N ALA A 123 13.79 1.06 11.45
CA ALA A 123 14.90 1.96 11.16
C ALA A 123 14.48 2.95 10.07
N SER A 124 14.55 4.24 10.37
CA SER A 124 14.44 5.29 9.36
C SER A 124 15.81 5.52 8.73
N VAL A 125 15.87 5.44 7.41
CA VAL A 125 17.07 5.62 6.60
C VAL A 125 16.74 6.50 5.40
N TYR A 126 17.62 7.44 5.09
CA TYR A 126 17.50 8.21 3.85
C TYR A 126 17.94 7.37 2.65
N ASP A 127 17.05 7.23 1.66
CA ASP A 127 17.34 6.53 0.42
C ASP A 127 17.60 7.54 -0.71
N ARG A 128 18.80 7.49 -1.28
CA ARG A 128 19.23 8.43 -2.32
C ARG A 128 18.46 8.28 -3.63
N ASP A 129 17.96 7.09 -3.95
CA ASP A 129 17.28 6.83 -5.22
C ASP A 129 15.83 7.33 -5.18
N LEU A 130 15.22 7.43 -3.99
CA LEU A 130 13.91 8.04 -3.80
C LEU A 130 13.97 9.51 -3.37
N ASP A 131 15.13 9.98 -2.91
CA ASP A 131 15.32 11.32 -2.33
C ASP A 131 14.41 11.57 -1.11
N GLU A 132 14.18 10.53 -0.30
CA GLU A 132 13.28 10.59 0.87
C GLU A 132 13.76 9.69 2.02
N GLU A 133 13.36 10.02 3.26
CA GLU A 133 13.58 9.17 4.42
C GLU A 133 12.54 8.04 4.45
N ILE A 134 13.00 6.82 4.16
CA ILE A 134 12.16 5.62 4.20
C ILE A 134 12.25 4.96 5.57
N ARG A 135 11.11 4.40 6.02
CA ARG A 135 11.07 3.60 7.24
C ARG A 135 11.04 2.13 6.90
N ILE A 136 12.10 1.41 7.24
CA ILE A 136 12.19 -0.03 7.07
C ILE A 136 11.68 -0.71 8.34
N CYS A 137 10.63 -1.52 8.19
CA CYS A 137 10.02 -2.25 9.30
C CYS A 137 10.87 -3.45 9.69
N GLU A 138 11.09 -3.64 11.00
CA GLU A 138 11.67 -4.86 11.59
C GLU A 138 12.96 -5.37 10.87
N PRO A 139 14.00 -4.53 10.71
CA PRO A 139 15.26 -4.99 10.15
C PRO A 139 15.90 -6.05 11.05
N SER A 140 16.64 -6.98 10.43
CA SER A 140 17.33 -8.05 11.13
C SER A 140 18.51 -7.52 11.97
N GLY A 141 18.71 -8.08 13.16
CA GLY A 141 19.81 -7.73 14.07
C GLY A 141 19.40 -6.83 15.24
N ASN A 142 20.37 -6.14 15.84
CA ASN A 142 20.17 -5.36 17.07
C ASN A 142 19.98 -3.86 16.75
N LEU A 143 18.72 -3.42 16.65
CA LEU A 143 18.37 -2.03 16.40
C LEU A 143 18.85 -1.03 17.48
N TYR A 144 19.16 -1.50 18.69
CA TYR A 144 19.59 -0.64 19.79
C TYR A 144 21.10 -0.43 19.85
N SER A 145 21.87 -1.37 19.28
CA SER A 145 23.35 -1.33 19.30
C SER A 145 23.96 -1.01 17.94
N GLY A 146 23.23 -1.26 16.84
CA GLY A 146 23.72 -1.00 15.49
C GLY A 146 23.88 0.49 15.23
N ARG A 147 24.94 0.87 14.51
CA ARG A 147 25.15 2.26 14.06
C ARG A 147 24.72 2.46 12.63
N THR A 148 24.77 1.40 11.83
CA THR A 148 24.49 1.43 10.40
C THR A 148 23.58 0.28 10.00
N LEU A 149 22.82 0.49 8.94
CA LEU A 149 21.92 -0.48 8.35
C LEU A 149 22.41 -0.80 6.94
N ARG A 150 22.66 -2.08 6.67
CA ARG A 150 22.87 -2.58 5.31
C ARG A 150 21.52 -2.90 4.72
N VAL A 151 21.16 -2.21 3.64
CA VAL A 151 19.88 -2.37 2.95
C VAL A 151 20.16 -2.99 1.59
N ILE A 152 19.50 -4.12 1.33
CA ILE A 152 19.45 -4.77 0.02
C ILE A 152 18.10 -4.42 -0.58
N LYS A 153 18.11 -3.76 -1.74
CA LYS A 153 16.91 -3.31 -2.42
C LYS A 153 16.93 -3.67 -3.89
N ARG A 154 15.75 -3.71 -4.49
CA ARG A 154 15.52 -3.81 -5.92
C ARG A 154 14.86 -2.53 -6.40
N THR A 155 15.45 -1.85 -7.36
CA THR A 155 14.89 -0.64 -7.96
C THR A 155 14.35 -0.93 -9.35
N ASN A 156 13.18 -0.39 -9.68
CA ASN A 156 12.55 -0.50 -10.98
C ASN A 156 11.97 0.85 -11.42
N ALA A 157 11.38 0.90 -12.61
CA ALA A 157 10.83 2.13 -13.19
C ALA A 157 9.73 2.78 -12.33
N LEU A 158 9.03 2.02 -11.48
CA LEU A 158 7.93 2.50 -10.66
C LEU A 158 8.35 2.83 -9.21
N GLY A 159 9.52 2.38 -8.76
CA GLY A 159 10.00 2.64 -7.41
C GLY A 159 11.06 1.64 -6.95
N MET A 160 10.99 1.25 -5.69
CA MET A 160 11.90 0.27 -5.10
C MET A 160 11.18 -0.70 -4.16
N VAL A 161 11.82 -1.85 -3.96
CA VAL A 161 11.39 -2.88 -3.02
C VAL A 161 12.59 -3.23 -2.14
N VAL A 162 12.44 -3.13 -0.83
CA VAL A 162 13.44 -3.61 0.13
C VAL A 162 13.33 -5.11 0.25
N ILE A 163 14.41 -5.83 -0.08
CA ILE A 163 14.47 -7.29 0.00
C ILE A 163 14.91 -7.71 1.39
N ASP A 164 15.97 -7.08 1.89
CA ASP A 164 16.54 -7.38 3.20
C ASP A 164 17.16 -6.13 3.81
N ALA A 165 17.16 -6.08 5.13
CA ALA A 165 17.81 -5.03 5.88
C ALA A 165 18.43 -5.64 7.14
N THR A 166 19.73 -5.43 7.32
CA THR A 166 20.49 -5.98 8.46
C THR A 166 21.26 -4.86 9.16
N THR A 167 21.14 -4.79 10.49
CA THR A 167 21.94 -3.87 11.30
C THR A 167 23.37 -4.36 11.39
N LEU A 168 24.33 -3.47 11.20
CA LEU A 168 25.75 -3.72 11.40
C LEU A 168 26.25 -2.97 12.66
N PRO A 169 27.19 -3.57 13.42
CA PRO A 169 27.79 -2.94 14.59
C PRO A 169 28.54 -1.65 14.26
#